data_AF-A0A822HHB5-F1
#
_entry.id   AF-A0A822HHB5-F1
#
_cell.length_a   1.000
_cell.length_b   1.000
_cell.length_c   1.000
_cell.angle_alpha   90.00
_cell.angle_beta   90.00
_cell.angle_gamma   90.00
#
_symmetry.space_group_name_H-M   'P 1'
#
loop_
_entity.id
_entity.type
_entity.pdbx_description
1 polymer ?
#
loop_
_entity_poly.entity_id
_entity_poly.type
_entity_poly.pdbx_seq_one_letter_code
_entity_poly.pdbx_strand_id
1 'polypeptide(L)'
;MYEGTFGRNYDIKPDHFMPAGIITVRDNQVLVGQAVLPDVPENYTQTFSVGQDNDVRYSIKSNMTSKSEDRAPVSWETYQIDVQVKNFKNKHVDAQLVLQGGVQITLLDTT
;
A
#
# COMPACT_ATOMS: atom_id res chain seq x y z
N MET A 1 -6.52 7.67 16.61
CA MET A 1 -5.58 8.05 15.54
C MET A 1 -4.70 6.84 15.27
N TYR A 2 -4.61 6.41 14.03
CA TYR A 2 -3.84 5.24 13.62
C TYR A 2 -2.73 5.69 12.67
N GLU A 3 -1.51 5.19 12.87
CA GLU A 3 -0.35 5.54 12.05
C GLU A 3 0.31 4.27 11.53
N GLY A 4 0.86 4.35 10.32
CA GLY A 4 1.55 3.23 9.70
C GLY A 4 2.43 3.63 8.52
N THR A 5 3.11 2.64 7.97
CA THR A 5 3.92 2.73 6.75
C THR A 5 3.25 1.97 5.62
N PHE A 6 3.49 2.40 4.38
CA PHE A 6 3.05 1.64 3.22
C PHE A 6 3.96 0.42 2.99
N GLY A 7 3.42 -0.61 2.32
CA GLY A 7 4.23 -1.68 1.77
C GLY A 7 4.99 -1.19 0.53
N ARG A 8 6.24 -1.62 0.37
CA ARG A 8 7.05 -1.35 -0.81
C ARG A 8 6.90 -2.50 -1.78
N ASN A 9 6.24 -2.24 -2.91
CA ASN A 9 6.02 -3.21 -3.97
C ASN A 9 6.70 -2.76 -5.26
N TYR A 10 7.13 -3.71 -6.07
CA TYR A 10 7.73 -3.49 -7.38
C TYR A 10 7.10 -4.42 -8.40
N ASP A 11 7.07 -3.96 -9.64
CA ASP A 11 6.70 -4.76 -10.79
C ASP A 11 7.94 -5.13 -11.59
N ILE A 12 8.03 -6.39 -11.99
CA ILE A 12 9.01 -6.88 -12.95
C ILE A 12 8.30 -7.50 -14.14
N LYS A 13 8.78 -7.20 -15.35
CA LYS A 13 8.35 -7.84 -16.59
C LYS A 13 9.61 -8.27 -17.35
N PRO A 14 10.05 -9.54 -17.20
CA PRO A 14 11.26 -9.99 -17.84
C PRO A 14 11.00 -10.24 -19.33
N ASP A 15 12.06 -10.08 -20.14
CA ASP A 15 12.06 -10.36 -21.58
C ASP A 15 12.24 -11.86 -21.89
N HIS A 16 12.59 -12.66 -20.88
CA HIS A 16 12.73 -14.12 -20.94
C HIS A 16 12.18 -14.75 -19.65
N PHE A 17 12.04 -16.07 -19.64
CA PHE A 17 11.70 -16.79 -18.41
C PHE A 17 12.73 -16.50 -17.30
N MET A 18 12.23 -16.08 -16.14
CA MET A 18 13.03 -15.83 -14.96
C MET A 18 12.72 -16.89 -13.89
N PRO A 19 13.69 -17.70 -13.47
CA PRO A 19 13.47 -18.73 -12.46
C PRO A 19 13.23 -18.11 -11.08
N ALA A 20 12.49 -18.84 -10.25
CA ALA A 20 12.25 -18.49 -8.87
C ALA A 20 13.57 -18.32 -8.09
N GLY A 21 13.59 -17.36 -7.17
CA GLY A 21 14.78 -17.09 -6.39
C GLY A 21 14.67 -15.89 -5.47
N ILE A 22 15.73 -15.65 -4.70
CA ILE A 22 15.84 -14.46 -3.87
C ILE A 22 16.39 -13.33 -4.73
N ILE A 23 15.64 -12.24 -4.79
CA ILE A 23 16.05 -11.01 -5.45
C ILE A 23 16.40 -9.95 -4.41
N THR A 24 17.41 -9.15 -4.73
CA THR A 24 17.81 -7.99 -3.94
C THR A 24 17.47 -6.74 -4.74
N VAL A 25 16.67 -5.86 -4.18
CA VAL A 25 16.27 -4.62 -4.84
C VAL A 25 17.11 -3.46 -4.31
N ARG A 26 17.55 -2.59 -5.23
CA ARG A 26 18.29 -1.37 -4.92
C ARG A 26 17.66 -0.19 -5.64
N ASP A 27 17.34 0.88 -4.91
CA ASP A 27 16.96 2.16 -5.48
C ASP A 27 18.18 3.08 -5.44
N ASN A 28 18.60 3.62 -6.59
CA ASN A 28 19.77 4.51 -6.66
C ASN A 28 21.02 3.93 -5.95
N GLN A 29 21.29 2.64 -6.17
CA GLN A 29 22.36 1.85 -5.53
C GLN A 29 22.19 1.57 -4.02
N VAL A 30 21.20 2.15 -3.37
CA VAL A 30 20.87 1.89 -1.96
C VAL A 30 20.04 0.61 -1.85
N LEU A 31 20.44 -0.31 -0.97
CA LEU A 31 19.67 -1.51 -0.66
C LEU A 31 18.31 -1.13 -0.06
N VAL A 32 17.23 -1.52 -0.73
CA VAL A 32 15.86 -1.23 -0.30
C VAL A 32 15.13 -2.44 0.28
N GLY A 33 15.60 -3.66 -0.02
CA GLY A 33 15.05 -4.88 0.53
C GLY A 33 15.40 -6.12 -0.28
N GLN A 34 14.88 -7.26 0.19
CA GLN A 34 14.96 -8.55 -0.48
C GLN A 34 13.57 -9.18 -0.55
N ALA A 35 13.34 -9.96 -1.60
CA ALA A 35 12.09 -10.67 -1.80
C ALA A 35 12.36 -12.06 -2.37
N VAL A 36 11.44 -12.99 -2.11
CA VAL A 36 11.39 -14.27 -2.83
C VAL A 36 10.47 -14.08 -4.02
N LEU A 37 11.00 -14.28 -5.21
CA LEU A 37 10.25 -14.23 -6.46
C LEU A 37 9.88 -15.66 -6.90
N PRO A 38 8.64 -15.92 -7.32
CA PRO A 38 8.28 -17.17 -7.98
C PRO A 38 8.89 -17.23 -9.40
N ASP A 39 8.68 -18.33 -10.11
CA ASP A 39 8.98 -18.39 -11.54
C ASP A 39 8.13 -17.35 -12.28
N VAL A 40 8.78 -16.51 -13.10
CA VAL A 40 8.11 -15.47 -13.89
C VAL A 40 8.24 -15.78 -15.37
N PRO A 41 7.13 -16.02 -16.08
CA PRO A 41 7.15 -16.21 -17.53
C PRO A 41 7.67 -14.99 -18.28
N GLU A 42 8.21 -15.22 -19.47
CA GLU A 42 8.53 -14.16 -20.42
C GLU A 42 7.30 -13.26 -20.67
N ASN A 43 7.52 -11.94 -20.72
CA ASN A 43 6.50 -10.93 -20.99
C ASN A 43 5.31 -10.89 -20.01
N TYR A 44 5.43 -11.53 -18.84
CA TYR A 44 4.44 -11.47 -17.77
C TYR A 44 4.86 -10.46 -16.69
N THR A 45 3.95 -9.58 -16.28
CA THR A 45 4.20 -8.65 -15.17
C THR A 45 3.92 -9.34 -13.84
N GLN A 46 4.97 -9.48 -13.02
CA GLN A 46 4.87 -9.97 -11.66
C GLN A 46 5.09 -8.83 -10.67
N THR A 47 4.12 -8.63 -9.76
CA THR A 47 4.27 -7.74 -8.61
C THR A 47 4.82 -8.50 -7.41
N PHE A 48 5.76 -7.92 -6.69
CA PHE A 48 6.30 -8.51 -5.46
C PHE A 48 6.58 -7.44 -4.41
N SER A 49 6.53 -7.85 -3.13
CA SER A 49 6.79 -6.96 -1.99
C SER A 49 8.20 -7.17 -1.45
N VAL A 50 8.87 -6.07 -1.07
CA VAL A 50 10.16 -6.10 -0.36
C VAL A 50 10.03 -5.66 1.11
N GLY A 51 8.79 -5.57 1.62
CA GLY A 51 8.50 -5.22 3.01
C GLY A 51 7.94 -3.81 3.18
N GLN A 52 8.25 -3.15 4.29
CA GLN A 52 7.71 -1.85 4.65
C GLN A 52 8.53 -0.70 4.04
N ASP A 53 7.85 0.37 3.63
CA ASP A 53 8.46 1.62 3.19
C ASP A 53 8.42 2.67 4.31
N ASN A 54 9.52 2.80 5.05
CA ASN A 54 9.62 3.75 6.17
C ASN A 54 9.56 5.23 5.73
N ASP A 55 9.77 5.50 4.45
CA ASP A 55 9.75 6.85 3.87
C ASP A 55 8.36 7.28 3.41
N VAL A 56 7.39 6.35 3.37
CA VAL A 56 6.02 6.65 2.96
C VAL A 56 5.09 6.25 4.09
N ARG A 57 4.56 7.26 4.77
CA ARG A 57 3.77 7.08 5.99
C ARG A 57 2.36 7.59 5.79
N TYR A 58 1.43 7.02 6.55
CA TYR A 58 0.07 7.53 6.62
C TYR A 58 -0.39 7.67 8.06
N SER A 59 -1.28 8.63 8.29
CA SER A 59 -2.06 8.75 9.52
C SER A 59 -3.54 8.80 9.18
N ILE A 60 -4.34 8.03 9.91
CA ILE A 60 -5.79 7.97 9.78
C ILE A 60 -6.41 8.47 11.08
N LYS A 61 -7.32 9.43 10.96
CA LYS A 61 -8.20 9.87 12.03
C LYS A 61 -9.64 9.54 11.63
N SER A 62 -10.27 8.62 12.35
CA SER A 62 -11.68 8.32 12.20
C SER A 62 -12.47 8.95 13.34
N ASN A 63 -13.56 9.62 13.01
CA ASN A 63 -14.54 10.12 13.96
C ASN A 63 -15.90 9.56 13.56
N MET A 64 -16.57 8.84 14.47
CA MET A 64 -17.94 8.39 14.24
C MET A 64 -18.87 9.61 14.26
N THR A 65 -19.58 9.86 13.18
CA THR A 65 -20.46 11.03 13.03
C THR A 65 -21.91 10.70 13.32
N SER A 66 -22.32 9.44 13.14
CA SER A 66 -23.70 8.99 13.38
C SER A 66 -23.75 7.49 13.61
N LYS A 67 -24.75 7.04 14.36
CA LYS A 67 -25.02 5.63 14.66
C LYS A 67 -26.52 5.41 14.78
N SER A 68 -27.01 4.28 14.28
CA SER A 68 -28.37 3.79 14.53
C SER A 68 -28.42 3.10 15.91
N GLU A 69 -29.30 3.57 16.81
CA GLU A 69 -29.58 2.95 18.11
C GLU A 69 -30.62 1.83 18.02
N ASP A 70 -30.61 0.95 19.05
CA ASP A 70 -31.20 -0.38 19.24
C ASP A 70 -32.70 -0.64 18.91
N ARG A 71 -33.38 0.22 18.14
CA ARG A 71 -34.80 0.05 17.77
C ARG A 71 -35.07 -0.06 16.27
N ALA A 72 -34.06 0.06 15.42
CA ALA A 72 -34.18 -0.20 13.99
C ALA A 72 -33.74 -1.64 13.65
N PRO A 73 -34.40 -2.34 12.71
CA PRO A 73 -33.96 -3.67 12.26
C PRO A 73 -32.60 -3.66 11.54
N VAL A 74 -32.02 -2.49 11.29
CA VAL A 74 -30.71 -2.30 10.64
C VAL A 74 -29.86 -1.35 11.49
N SER A 75 -28.74 -1.86 11.98
CA SER A 75 -27.68 -1.06 12.59
C SER A 75 -26.74 -0.53 11.50
N TRP A 76 -26.36 0.73 11.62
CA TRP A 76 -25.35 1.37 10.78
C TRP A 76 -24.57 2.38 11.61
N GLU A 77 -23.30 2.55 11.25
CA GLU A 77 -22.38 3.50 11.85
C GLU A 77 -21.72 4.28 10.71
N THR A 78 -21.75 5.61 10.79
CA THR A 78 -21.12 6.50 9.81
C THR A 78 -19.86 7.07 10.42
N TYR A 79 -18.77 7.00 9.66
CA TYR A 79 -17.47 7.55 10.05
C TYR A 79 -17.04 8.63 9.07
N GLN A 80 -16.54 9.75 9.61
CA GLN A 80 -15.68 10.66 8.87
C GLN A 80 -14.24 10.19 9.04
N ILE A 81 -13.53 10.02 7.93
CA ILE A 81 -12.16 9.50 7.91
C ILE A 81 -11.26 10.56 7.26
N ASP A 82 -10.35 11.12 8.06
CA ASP A 82 -9.30 12.01 7.59
C ASP A 82 -8.02 11.18 7.39
N VAL A 83 -7.48 11.17 6.17
CA VAL A 83 -6.24 10.47 5.81
C VAL A 83 -5.18 11.49 5.45
N GLN A 84 -4.01 11.38 6.06
CA GLN A 84 -2.82 12.15 5.66
C GLN A 84 -1.74 11.18 5.21
N VAL A 85 -1.11 11.48 4.07
CA VAL A 85 0.07 10.75 3.57
C VAL A 85 1.26 11.68 3.60
N LYS A 86 2.41 11.15 3.99
CA LYS A 86 3.70 11.84 3.97
C LYS A 86 4.68 10.99 3.19
N ASN A 87 5.17 11.54 2.09
CA ASN A 87 6.23 10.96 1.27
C ASN A 87 7.54 11.72 1.54
N PHE A 88 8.52 11.05 2.11
CA PHE A 88 9.85 11.61 2.38
C PHE A 88 10.85 11.33 1.26
N LYS A 89 10.41 10.70 0.16
CA LYS A 89 11.26 10.45 -1.00
C LYS A 89 11.22 11.65 -1.94
N ASN A 90 12.35 11.90 -2.59
CA ASN A 90 12.44 12.90 -3.67
C ASN A 90 11.90 12.36 -5.01
N LYS A 91 10.84 11.55 -4.98
CA LYS A 91 10.18 10.97 -6.17
C LYS A 91 8.70 10.72 -5.91
N HIS A 92 7.92 10.69 -6.99
CA HIS A 92 6.51 10.30 -6.96
C HIS A 92 6.33 8.85 -6.48
N VAL A 93 5.27 8.59 -5.73
CA VAL A 93 4.91 7.25 -5.25
C VAL A 93 3.40 7.06 -5.39
N ASP A 94 3.01 6.00 -6.10
CA ASP A 94 1.62 5.54 -6.14
C ASP A 94 1.30 4.78 -4.85
N ALA A 95 0.33 5.28 -4.08
CA ALA A 95 -0.07 4.69 -2.81
C ALA A 95 -1.54 4.27 -2.83
N GLN A 96 -1.83 3.07 -2.30
CA GLN A 96 -3.18 2.57 -2.16
C GLN A 96 -3.46 2.20 -0.71
N LEU A 97 -4.52 2.79 -0.15
CA LEU A 97 -5.01 2.48 1.19
C LEU A 97 -6.37 1.78 1.08
N VAL A 98 -6.44 0.56 1.61
CA VAL A 98 -7.67 -0.23 1.67
C VAL A 98 -8.13 -0.31 3.13
N LEU A 99 -9.33 0.18 3.41
CA LEU A 99 -9.93 0.14 4.74
C LEU A 99 -10.81 -1.10 4.87
N GLN A 100 -10.68 -1.83 5.98
CA GLN A 100 -11.57 -2.97 6.29
C GLN A 100 -12.99 -2.43 6.47
N GLY A 101 -13.87 -2.78 5.54
CA GLY A 101 -15.17 -2.11 5.31
C GLY A 101 -15.48 -1.88 3.82
N GLY A 102 -14.52 -2.16 2.92
CA GLY A 102 -14.73 -2.13 1.46
C GLY A 102 -14.46 -0.79 0.79
N VAL A 103 -13.96 0.20 1.55
CA VAL A 103 -13.59 1.51 0.99
C VAL A 103 -12.13 1.45 0.54
N GLN A 104 -11.93 1.58 -0.77
CA GLN A 104 -10.60 1.69 -1.39
C GLN A 104 -10.32 3.16 -1.71
N ILE A 105 -9.22 3.69 -1.18
CA ILE A 105 -8.77 5.05 -1.43
C ILE A 105 -7.43 4.96 -2.18
N THR A 106 -7.45 5.37 -3.45
CA THR A 106 -6.22 5.54 -4.24
C THR A 106 -5.70 6.96 -4.01
N LEU A 107 -4.46 7.07 -3.56
CA LEU A 107 -3.81 8.33 -3.25
C LEU A 107 -2.71 8.54 -4.29
N LEU A 108 -2.99 9.44 -5.24
CA LEU A 108 -2.04 9.90 -6.27
C LEU A 108 -1.57 11.28 -5.82
N ASP A 109 -0.31 11.40 -5.41
CA ASP A 109 0.35 12.60 -4.85
C ASP A 109 -0.51 13.58 -4.03
N THR A 110 -0.20 13.65 -2.73
CA THR A 110 -0.18 14.93 -2.01
C THR A 110 1.26 15.41 -1.95
N THR A 111 1.50 16.59 -2.53
CA THR A 111 2.75 17.36 -2.60
C THR A 111 3.64 17.31 -1.36
#